data_AF-A0A3N0WAT9-F1
#
_entry.id   AF-A0A3N0WAT9-F1
#
_cell.length_a   1.000
_cell.length_b   1.000
_cell.length_c   1.000
_cell.angle_alpha   90.00
_cell.angle_beta   90.00
_cell.angle_gamma   90.00
#
_symmetry.space_group_name_H-M   'P 1'
#
loop_
_entity.id
_entity.type
_entity.pdbx_description
1 polymer ?
#
loop_
_entity_poly.entity_id
_entity_poly.type
_entity_poly.pdbx_seq_one_letter_code
_entity_poly.pdbx_strand_id
1 'polypeptide(L)'
;MLENILSELLKQYPDLQKTYNYPEENKSDFMPDVKDIHGFSNLLTPTYFYIMPVIKNGYPYIGFGFSCSWDSEHGLGIMTHKDRIVKIGGADTAFDSWVAENDL
;
A
#
# COMPACT_ATOMS: atom_id res chain seq x y z
N MET A 1 11.27 5.55 -5.49
CA MET A 1 10.18 4.55 -5.48
C MET A 1 9.67 4.24 -4.07
N LEU A 2 10.42 3.57 -3.17
CA LEU A 2 9.93 3.21 -1.82
C LEU A 2 9.55 4.45 -0.97
N GLU A 3 10.37 5.49 -0.95
CA GLU A 3 10.04 6.73 -0.22
C GLU A 3 8.75 7.38 -0.71
N ASN A 4 8.49 7.36 -2.03
CA ASN A 4 7.24 7.88 -2.60
C ASN A 4 6.04 7.04 -2.15
N ILE A 5 6.18 5.71 -2.14
CA ILE A 5 5.16 4.78 -1.65
C ILE A 5 4.81 5.11 -0.19
N LEU A 6 5.82 5.17 0.68
CA LEU A 6 5.60 5.42 2.11
C LEU A 6 5.08 6.84 2.36
N SER A 7 5.53 7.83 1.59
CA SER A 7 5.05 9.20 1.70
C SER A 7 3.59 9.34 1.28
N GLU A 8 3.15 8.59 0.27
CA GLU A 8 1.75 8.59 -0.16
C GLU A 8 0.87 7.81 0.82
N LEU A 9 1.36 6.67 1.33
CA LEU A 9 0.68 5.92 2.39
C LEU A 9 0.52 6.80 3.65
N LEU A 10 1.55 7.54 4.06
CA LEU A 10 1.49 8.42 5.23
C LEU A 10 0.33 9.43 5.16
N LYS A 11 0.02 9.95 3.97
CA LYS A 11 -1.11 10.88 3.78
C LYS A 11 -2.46 10.18 3.93
N GLN A 12 -2.58 8.94 3.48
CA GLN A 12 -3.83 8.16 3.49
C GLN A 12 -4.04 7.40 4.80
N TYR A 13 -2.96 7.17 5.56
CA TYR A 13 -2.96 6.34 6.76
C TYR A 13 -3.95 6.82 7.85
N PRO A 14 -4.15 8.12 8.12
CA PRO A 14 -5.19 8.57 9.05
C PRO A 14 -6.61 8.16 8.64
N ASP A 15 -6.90 8.10 7.34
CA ASP A 15 -8.21 7.66 6.85
C ASP A 15 -8.34 6.14 6.88
N LEU A 16 -7.24 5.41 6.67
CA LEU A 16 -7.19 3.97 6.92
C LEU A 16 -7.43 3.68 8.42
N GLN A 17 -6.80 4.41 9.33
CA GLN A 17 -7.02 4.28 10.77
C GLN A 17 -8.49 4.47 11.15
N LYS A 18 -9.18 5.46 10.55
CA LYS A 18 -10.64 5.66 10.75
C LYS A 18 -11.47 4.51 10.19
N THR A 19 -11.03 3.90 9.10
CA THR A 19 -11.74 2.79 8.45
C THR A 19 -11.64 1.51 9.29
N TYR A 20 -10.44 1.16 9.76
CA TYR A 20 -10.22 0.01 10.63
C TYR A 20 -10.76 0.25 12.06
N ASN A 21 -10.72 1.50 12.52
CA ASN A 21 -11.33 1.95 13.78
C ASN A 21 -10.99 1.08 15.00
N TYR A 22 -9.71 0.73 15.14
CA TYR A 22 -9.23 -0.03 16.30
C TYR A 22 -9.54 0.70 17.62
N PRO A 23 -10.02 0.00 18.65
CA PRO A 23 -10.13 0.56 20.00
C PRO A 23 -8.78 1.08 20.50
N GLU A 24 -8.77 2.15 21.30
CA GLU A 24 -7.53 2.79 21.79
C GLU A 24 -6.58 1.81 22.49
N GLU A 25 -7.11 0.82 23.21
CA GLU A 25 -6.34 -0.26 23.86
C GLU A 25 -5.55 -1.14 22.89
N ASN A 26 -6.00 -1.25 21.63
CA ASN A 26 -5.39 -2.08 20.59
C ASN A 26 -4.70 -1.22 19.51
N LYS A 27 -5.05 0.07 19.41
CA LYS A 27 -4.55 0.97 18.37
C LYS A 27 -3.03 1.10 18.41
N SER A 28 -2.43 1.18 19.60
CA SER A 28 -0.97 1.28 19.74
C SER A 28 -0.23 0.09 19.13
N ASP A 29 -0.83 -1.09 19.18
CA ASP A 29 -0.18 -2.35 18.84
C ASP A 29 -0.35 -2.67 17.36
N PHE A 30 -1.53 -2.38 16.79
CA PHE A 30 -1.85 -2.72 15.40
C PHE A 30 -1.67 -1.55 14.44
N MET A 31 -2.05 -0.34 14.83
CA MET A 31 -2.16 0.81 13.92
C MET A 31 -1.82 2.14 14.62
N PRO A 32 -0.62 2.26 15.23
CA PRO A 32 -0.22 3.45 15.98
C PRO A 32 -0.15 4.66 15.06
N ASP A 33 -0.21 5.87 15.63
CA ASP A 33 -0.05 7.10 14.86
C ASP A 33 1.39 7.22 14.34
N VAL A 34 1.52 7.47 13.04
CA VAL A 34 2.79 7.58 12.33
C VAL A 34 3.01 9.03 11.91
N LYS A 35 4.17 9.61 12.23
CA LYS A 35 4.50 11.03 11.94
C LYS A 35 5.33 11.23 10.69
N ASP A 36 6.11 10.23 10.31
CA ASP A 36 6.99 10.24 9.14
C ASP A 36 7.11 8.83 8.58
N ILE A 37 7.73 8.71 7.40
CA ILE A 37 7.84 7.43 6.68
C ILE A 37 8.61 6.35 7.45
N HIS A 38 9.48 6.71 8.41
CA HIS A 38 10.25 5.74 9.17
C HIS A 38 9.39 5.01 10.21
N GLY A 39 8.28 5.61 10.65
CA GLY A 39 7.36 4.96 11.59
C GLY A 39 6.68 3.71 11.03
N PHE A 40 6.74 3.46 9.72
CA PHE A 40 6.25 2.21 9.12
C PHE A 40 7.21 1.02 9.24
N SER A 41 8.44 1.20 9.73
CA SER A 41 9.48 0.16 9.69
C SER A 41 9.10 -1.15 10.39
N ASN A 42 8.30 -1.05 11.46
CA ASN A 42 7.84 -2.21 12.23
C ASN A 42 6.40 -2.60 11.88
N LEU A 43 5.74 -1.85 11.00
CA LEU A 43 4.34 -2.06 10.64
C LEU A 43 4.19 -2.75 9.29
N LEU A 44 5.19 -2.65 8.40
CA LEU A 44 5.15 -3.19 7.05
C LEU A 44 6.33 -4.12 6.79
N THR A 45 6.03 -5.29 6.22
CA THR A 45 7.05 -6.18 5.67
C THR A 45 6.74 -6.43 4.19
N PRO A 46 7.68 -6.17 3.26
CA PRO A 46 7.48 -6.50 1.85
C PRO A 46 7.32 -8.01 1.68
N THR A 47 6.32 -8.44 0.90
CA THR A 47 6.03 -9.86 0.69
C THR A 47 6.26 -10.30 -0.76
N TYR A 48 5.84 -9.48 -1.71
CA TYR A 48 6.01 -9.75 -3.14
C TYR A 48 5.96 -8.47 -3.97
N PHE A 49 6.42 -8.59 -5.21
CA PHE A 49 6.12 -7.64 -6.27
C PHE A 49 5.52 -8.39 -7.45
N TYR A 50 4.70 -7.70 -8.23
CA TYR A 50 3.99 -8.26 -9.37
C TYR A 50 4.22 -7.38 -10.59
N ILE A 51 4.66 -7.97 -11.70
CA ILE A 51 4.82 -7.26 -12.98
C ILE A 51 3.55 -7.48 -13.79
N MET A 52 2.81 -6.40 -14.04
CA MET A 52 1.54 -6.48 -14.73
C MET A 52 1.73 -6.71 -16.24
N PRO A 53 0.83 -7.48 -16.89
CA PRO A 53 0.84 -7.62 -18.35
C PRO A 53 0.34 -6.37 -19.08
N VAL A 54 -0.25 -5.40 -18.35
CA VAL A 54 -0.76 -4.13 -18.90
C VAL A 54 0.41 -3.16 -19.12
N ILE A 55 0.55 -2.64 -20.34
CA ILE A 55 1.65 -1.75 -20.73
C ILE A 55 1.12 -0.35 -21.08
N LYS A 56 1.66 0.68 -20.42
CA LYS A 56 1.43 2.09 -20.75
C LYS A 56 2.74 2.77 -21.10
N ASN A 57 2.79 3.44 -22.25
CA ASN A 57 3.98 4.16 -22.74
C ASN A 57 5.26 3.30 -22.78
N GLY A 58 5.13 2.01 -23.09
CA GLY A 58 6.27 1.07 -23.17
C GLY A 58 6.76 0.53 -21.82
N TYR A 59 6.09 0.83 -20.71
CA TYR A 59 6.44 0.31 -19.38
C TYR A 59 5.26 -0.46 -18.77
N PRO A 60 5.51 -1.60 -18.11
CA PRO A 60 4.49 -2.30 -17.35
C PRO A 60 4.13 -1.53 -16.08
N TYR A 61 2.95 -1.81 -15.55
CA TYR A 61 2.64 -1.49 -14.16
C TYR A 61 3.35 -2.48 -13.22
N ILE A 62 3.73 -2.01 -12.04
CA ILE A 62 4.33 -2.85 -11.00
C ILE A 62 3.50 -2.71 -9.75
N GLY A 63 3.03 -3.84 -9.24
CA GLY A 63 2.39 -3.94 -7.94
C GLY A 63 3.36 -4.34 -6.85
N PHE A 64 3.14 -3.84 -5.64
CA PHE A 64 3.89 -4.20 -4.44
C PHE A 64 2.92 -4.68 -3.36
N GLY A 65 3.18 -5.87 -2.82
CA GLY A 65 2.48 -6.44 -1.69
C GLY A 65 3.29 -6.31 -0.41
N PHE A 66 2.59 -6.00 0.68
CA PHE A 66 3.14 -5.97 2.03
C PHE A 66 2.21 -6.72 2.97
N SER A 67 2.77 -7.43 3.94
CA SER A 67 2.03 -7.71 5.16
C SER A 67 2.04 -6.45 6.02
N CYS A 68 0.94 -6.16 6.70
CA CYS A 68 0.83 -5.03 7.61
C CYS A 68 0.36 -5.46 9.00
N SER A 69 0.74 -4.73 10.03
CA SER A 69 0.35 -5.00 11.42
C SER A 69 -1.16 -4.89 11.64
N TRP A 70 -1.83 -4.00 10.92
CA TRP A 70 -3.27 -3.73 11.09
C TRP A 70 -4.19 -4.67 10.30
N ASP A 71 -3.65 -5.52 9.43
CA ASP A 71 -4.43 -6.51 8.68
C ASP A 71 -3.55 -7.71 8.29
N SER A 72 -3.31 -8.59 9.26
CA SER A 72 -2.45 -9.75 9.06
C SER A 72 -3.03 -10.80 8.11
N GLU A 73 -4.34 -10.78 7.86
CA GLU A 73 -5.02 -11.71 6.97
C GLU A 73 -4.96 -11.23 5.52
N HIS A 74 -5.25 -9.95 5.27
CA HIS A 74 -5.39 -9.42 3.92
C HIS A 74 -4.19 -8.60 3.44
N GLY A 75 -3.43 -7.94 4.32
CA GLY A 75 -2.26 -7.14 3.95
C GLY A 75 -2.57 -5.87 3.13
N LEU A 76 -1.51 -5.26 2.60
CA LEU A 76 -1.54 -4.00 1.85
C LEU A 76 -1.00 -4.21 0.43
N GLY A 77 -1.71 -3.68 -0.56
CA GLY A 77 -1.33 -3.73 -1.97
C GLY A 77 -1.24 -2.34 -2.59
N ILE A 78 -0.24 -2.15 -3.43
CA ILE A 78 0.06 -0.85 -4.04
C ILE A 78 0.35 -1.05 -5.52
N MET A 79 -0.43 -0.40 -6.39
CA MET A 79 -0.19 -0.38 -7.82
C MET A 79 0.61 0.86 -8.20
N THR A 80 1.65 0.69 -9.01
CA THR A 80 2.50 1.78 -9.51
C THR A 80 2.69 1.73 -11.02
N HIS A 81 2.96 2.89 -11.61
CA HIS A 81 3.46 2.99 -12.98
C HIS A 81 4.69 3.90 -12.98
N LYS A 82 5.87 3.32 -13.22
CA LYS A 82 7.17 3.97 -13.01
C LYS A 82 7.28 4.50 -11.57
N ASP A 83 7.41 5.81 -11.38
CA ASP A 83 7.54 6.45 -10.06
C ASP A 83 6.20 6.96 -9.48
N ARG A 84 5.09 6.79 -10.21
CA ARG A 84 3.77 7.25 -9.80
C ARG A 84 3.00 6.15 -9.08
N ILE A 85 2.39 6.51 -7.95
CA ILE A 85 1.42 5.67 -7.25
C ILE A 85 0.08 5.78 -7.99
N VAL A 86 -0.45 4.65 -8.43
CA VAL A 86 -1.75 4.56 -9.12
C VAL A 86 -2.85 4.33 -8.10
N LYS A 87 -2.65 3.39 -7.17
CA LYS A 87 -3.61 3.06 -6.13
C LYS A 87 -2.93 2.41 -4.92
N ILE A 88 -3.44 2.70 -3.74
CA ILE A 88 -3.16 1.98 -2.48
C ILE A 88 -4.48 1.33 -2.04
N GLY A 89 -4.43 0.07 -1.62
CA GLY A 89 -5.59 -0.68 -1.17
C GLY A 89 -5.19 -2.00 -0.48
N GLY A 90 -6.10 -2.97 -0.43
CA GLY A 90 -5.78 -4.32 0.03
C GLY A 90 -4.73 -4.99 -0.86
N ALA A 91 -4.16 -6.11 -0.41
CA ALA A 91 -3.13 -6.84 -1.14
C ALA A 91 -3.48 -7.16 -2.61
N ASP A 92 -4.76 -7.41 -2.89
CA ASP A 92 -5.30 -7.60 -4.25
C ASP A 92 -5.00 -6.46 -5.20
N THR A 93 -4.93 -5.22 -4.70
CA THR A 93 -4.58 -4.03 -5.48
C THR A 93 -3.23 -4.17 -6.19
N ALA A 94 -2.28 -4.95 -5.65
CA ALA A 94 -0.98 -5.17 -6.29
C ALA A 94 -1.04 -6.02 -7.57
N PHE A 95 -2.12 -6.77 -7.81
CA PHE A 95 -2.25 -7.64 -8.98
C PHE A 95 -3.61 -7.52 -9.68
N ASP A 96 -4.45 -6.56 -9.29
CA ASP A 96 -5.71 -6.25 -9.96
C ASP A 96 -5.46 -5.53 -11.31
N SER A 97 -5.73 -6.23 -12.42
CA SER A 97 -5.57 -5.69 -13.77
C SER A 97 -6.50 -4.52 -14.04
N TRP A 98 -7.67 -4.47 -13.40
CA TRP A 98 -8.64 -3.40 -13.62
C TRP A 98 -8.11 -2.05 -13.13
N VAL A 99 -7.29 -2.04 -12.07
CA VAL A 99 -6.59 -0.84 -11.59
C VAL A 99 -5.62 -0.31 -12.65
N ALA A 100 -4.87 -1.19 -13.31
CA ALA A 100 -3.93 -0.80 -14.35
C ALA A 100 -4.66 -0.38 -15.65
N GLU A 101 -5.72 -1.10 -16.03
CA GLU A 101 -6.50 -0.83 -17.25
C GLU A 101 -7.27 0.50 -17.18
N ASN A 102 -7.86 0.83 -16.02
CA ASN A 102 -8.54 2.12 -15.82
C ASN A 102 -7.60 3.32 -15.86
N ASP A 103 -6.31 3.09 -15.63
CA ASP A 103 -5.30 4.15 -15.62
C ASP A 103 -4.62 4.32 -16.98
N LEU A 104 -4.95 3.53 -18.02
CA LEU A 104 -4.46 3.70 -19.39
C LEU A 104 -4.80 5.09 -19.95
#